data_AF-A0A7X7FMW9-F1
#
_entry.id   AF-A0A7X7FMW9-F1
#
_cell.length_a   1.000
_cell.length_b   1.000
_cell.length_c   1.000
_cell.angle_alpha   90.00
_cell.angle_beta   90.00
_cell.angle_gamma   90.00
#
_symmetry.space_group_name_H-M   'P 1'
#
loop_
_entity.id
_entity.type
_entity.pdbx_description
1 polymer ?
#
loop_
_entity_poly.entity_id
_entity_poly.type
_entity_poly.pdbx_seq_one_letter_code
_entity_poly.pdbx_strand_id
1 'polypeptide(L)'
;MSQAGDSRPTDAPITDVDESTRITTDLPCMKCGYNLRTLPLAGRCPECGVPVERTTRGNLLRFSDPKWIAGLSGGVQCWLAALLVFLLGISLAAITIGLGARAKAGRFIVVPTMTTVGVLALVGLWKLTSPEPDRLKHPSRMSVGTVARYAASASCVLTAVNTCATISDASLDLLSEVAVFLTVAGTIVAFLIHLQQLAARLPHPRLVKRMRQFTWLAAATMTCCFGSVFAPLIIERLAAARLPLAPQGYLGNLIIEWVTRILGFAVVAGEFACVPFGAVLILRYRQAFEGAAKNARSTWAASAVC
;
A
#
# COMPACT_ATOMS: atom_id res chain seq x y z
N MET A 1 -7.55 25.76 -21.37
CA MET A 1 -7.42 24.84 -20.22
C MET A 1 -8.55 23.83 -20.31
N SER A 2 -8.28 22.65 -20.88
CA SER A 2 -9.25 21.56 -21.04
C SER A 2 -9.68 21.09 -19.65
N GLN A 3 -10.98 21.12 -19.37
CA GLN A 3 -11.54 20.58 -18.15
C GLN A 3 -11.12 19.12 -18.07
N ALA A 4 -10.25 18.80 -17.11
CA ALA A 4 -10.05 17.44 -16.65
C ALA A 4 -11.38 16.99 -16.04
N GLY A 5 -12.28 16.51 -16.90
CA GLY A 5 -13.55 15.93 -16.49
C GLY A 5 -13.26 14.89 -15.43
N ASP A 6 -14.00 14.98 -14.32
CA ASP A 6 -13.92 14.07 -13.19
C ASP A 6 -14.28 12.66 -13.68
N SER A 7 -13.30 11.96 -14.25
CA SER A 7 -13.40 10.59 -14.75
C SER A 7 -13.40 9.64 -13.57
N ARG A 8 -14.27 9.86 -12.58
CA ARG A 8 -14.56 8.84 -11.60
C ARG A 8 -15.12 7.67 -12.38
N PRO A 9 -14.45 6.50 -12.35
CA PRO A 9 -15.04 5.30 -12.88
C PRO A 9 -16.26 5.03 -12.00
N THR A 10 -17.44 5.38 -12.48
CA THR A 10 -18.69 4.91 -11.89
C THR A 10 -18.66 3.40 -12.12
N ASP A 11 -18.33 2.62 -11.09
CA ASP A 11 -18.37 1.15 -11.13
C ASP A 11 -19.79 0.58 -11.34
N ALA A 12 -20.77 1.44 -11.66
CA ALA A 12 -22.05 1.01 -12.16
C ALA A 12 -21.83 0.37 -13.55
N PRO A 13 -22.40 -0.81 -13.82
CA PRO A 13 -22.43 -1.34 -15.17
C PRO A 13 -22.98 -0.25 -16.10
N ILE A 14 -22.36 -0.07 -17.26
CA ILE A 14 -22.82 0.91 -18.23
C ILE A 14 -24.10 0.34 -18.82
N THR A 15 -25.23 0.84 -18.34
CA THR A 15 -26.58 0.40 -18.73
C THR A 15 -27.18 1.24 -19.84
N ASP A 16 -26.44 2.22 -20.38
CA ASP A 16 -26.97 3.09 -21.42
C ASP A 16 -26.88 2.37 -22.77
N VAL A 17 -27.91 1.57 -23.00
CA VAL A 17 -28.10 0.72 -24.16
C VAL A 17 -29.46 1.07 -24.74
N ASP A 18 -29.53 1.31 -26.05
CA ASP A 18 -30.80 1.62 -26.72
C ASP A 18 -31.72 0.38 -26.84
N GLU A 19 -32.94 0.57 -27.35
CA GLU A 19 -33.90 -0.51 -27.62
C GLU A 19 -33.33 -1.59 -28.56
N SER A 20 -32.33 -1.25 -29.36
CA SER A 20 -31.64 -2.18 -30.29
C SER A 20 -30.43 -2.89 -29.67
N THR A 21 -30.23 -2.78 -28.36
CA THR A 21 -29.10 -3.34 -27.60
C THR A 21 -27.72 -2.78 -27.98
N ARG A 22 -27.68 -1.55 -28.52
CA ARG A 22 -26.42 -0.85 -28.86
C ARG A 22 -26.00 0.13 -27.78
N ILE A 23 -24.70 0.26 -27.58
CA ILE A 23 -24.15 1.20 -26.60
C ILE A 23 -24.38 2.64 -27.08
N THR A 24 -25.07 3.46 -26.29
CA THR A 24 -25.35 4.88 -26.64
C THR A 24 -24.26 5.84 -26.13
N THR A 25 -23.52 5.44 -25.09
CA THR A 25 -22.49 6.25 -24.44
C THR A 25 -21.09 6.01 -25.00
N ASP A 26 -20.17 6.96 -24.77
CA ASP A 26 -18.76 6.73 -25.11
C ASP A 26 -18.18 5.69 -24.15
N LEU A 27 -17.87 4.50 -24.67
CA LEU A 27 -17.29 3.41 -23.89
C LEU A 27 -16.00 2.93 -24.54
N PRO A 28 -14.82 3.35 -24.06
CA PRO A 28 -13.56 2.85 -24.59
C PRO A 28 -13.40 1.35 -24.29
N CYS A 29 -13.03 0.57 -25.30
CA CYS A 29 -12.72 -0.84 -25.19
C CYS A 29 -11.62 -1.07 -24.15
N MET A 30 -11.82 -2.01 -23.23
CA MET A 30 -10.86 -2.28 -22.15
C MET A 30 -9.49 -2.81 -22.63
N LYS A 31 -9.40 -3.34 -23.86
CA LYS A 31 -8.18 -3.94 -24.43
C LYS A 31 -7.44 -3.07 -25.45
N CYS A 32 -8.13 -2.25 -26.25
CA CYS A 32 -7.46 -1.36 -27.23
C CYS A 32 -7.77 0.14 -27.07
N GLY A 33 -8.83 0.50 -26.33
CA GLY A 33 -9.26 1.90 -26.15
C GLY A 33 -10.21 2.40 -27.23
N TYR A 34 -10.51 1.61 -28.27
CA TYR A 34 -11.49 1.95 -29.32
C TYR A 34 -12.85 2.26 -28.70
N ASN A 35 -13.51 3.33 -29.15
CA ASN A 35 -14.82 3.72 -28.64
C ASN A 35 -15.91 2.76 -29.14
N LEU A 36 -16.54 2.02 -28.23
CA LEU A 36 -17.56 1.02 -28.51
C LEU A 36 -18.97 1.61 -28.71
N ARG A 37 -19.12 2.94 -28.70
CA ARG A 37 -20.40 3.59 -29.01
C ARG A 37 -20.96 3.03 -30.33
N THR A 38 -22.27 2.84 -30.38
CA THR A 38 -23.06 2.28 -31.49
C THR A 38 -22.86 0.79 -31.78
N LEU A 39 -21.89 0.12 -31.16
CA LEU A 39 -21.72 -1.31 -31.32
C LEU A 39 -22.78 -2.08 -30.53
N PRO A 40 -23.30 -3.20 -31.07
CA PRO A 40 -24.22 -4.06 -30.34
C PRO A 40 -23.49 -4.69 -29.14
N LEU A 41 -24.22 -4.88 -28.04
CA LEU A 41 -23.70 -5.49 -26.81
C LEU A 41 -23.12 -6.90 -27.04
N ALA A 42 -23.76 -7.68 -27.92
CA ALA A 42 -23.30 -9.00 -28.36
C ALA A 42 -22.16 -8.95 -29.41
N GLY A 43 -21.76 -7.76 -29.83
CA GLY A 43 -20.71 -7.55 -30.84
C GLY A 43 -19.30 -7.80 -30.31
N ARG A 44 -18.33 -7.65 -31.21
CA ARG A 44 -16.90 -7.65 -30.89
C ARG A 44 -16.31 -6.31 -31.26
N CYS A 45 -15.30 -5.89 -30.50
CA CYS A 45 -14.52 -4.70 -30.83
C CYS A 45 -13.83 -4.90 -32.20
N PRO A 46 -13.98 -3.98 -33.16
CA PRO A 46 -13.42 -4.14 -34.51
C PRO A 46 -11.89 -4.13 -34.53
N GLU A 47 -11.24 -3.46 -33.57
CA GLU A 47 -9.78 -3.36 -33.50
C GLU A 47 -9.12 -4.62 -32.91
N CYS A 48 -9.72 -5.21 -31.88
CA CYS A 48 -9.05 -6.23 -31.06
C CYS A 48 -9.83 -7.54 -30.86
N GLY A 49 -11.05 -7.62 -31.39
CA GLY A 49 -11.91 -8.81 -31.33
C GLY A 49 -12.50 -9.15 -29.96
N VAL A 50 -12.24 -8.35 -28.91
CA VAL A 50 -12.79 -8.57 -27.56
C VAL A 50 -14.32 -8.37 -27.57
N PRO A 51 -15.11 -9.26 -26.95
CA PRO A 51 -16.55 -9.07 -26.82
C PRO A 51 -16.91 -7.74 -26.16
N VAL A 52 -17.85 -7.00 -26.75
CA VAL A 52 -18.34 -5.71 -26.24
C VAL A 52 -18.90 -5.87 -24.83
N GLU A 53 -19.64 -6.95 -24.60
CA GLU A 53 -20.17 -7.31 -23.28
C GLU A 53 -19.09 -7.39 -22.18
N ARG A 54 -17.87 -7.82 -22.52
CA ARG A 54 -16.77 -7.88 -21.54
C ARG A 54 -16.37 -6.48 -21.06
N THR A 55 -16.44 -5.48 -21.94
CA THR A 55 -16.12 -4.09 -21.60
C THR A 55 -17.27 -3.43 -20.82
N THR A 56 -18.53 -3.70 -21.16
CA THR A 56 -19.71 -3.10 -20.49
C THR A 56 -19.93 -3.62 -19.07
N ARG A 57 -19.49 -4.85 -18.78
CA ARG A 57 -19.51 -5.46 -17.44
C ARG A 57 -18.62 -4.74 -16.41
N GLY A 58 -17.80 -3.78 -16.85
CA GLY A 58 -16.99 -2.92 -15.99
C GLY A 58 -15.67 -3.55 -15.52
N ASN A 59 -14.94 -2.83 -14.68
CA ASN A 59 -13.60 -3.20 -14.21
C ASN A 59 -13.63 -4.02 -12.90
N LEU A 60 -14.61 -4.93 -12.76
CA LEU A 60 -14.74 -5.74 -11.56
C LEU A 60 -13.73 -6.88 -11.53
N LEU A 61 -13.14 -7.15 -10.36
CA LEU A 61 -12.11 -8.21 -10.19
C LEU A 61 -12.60 -9.59 -10.64
N ARG A 62 -13.90 -9.89 -10.54
CA ARG A 62 -14.47 -11.19 -10.94
C ARG A 62 -14.37 -11.48 -12.45
N PHE A 63 -13.97 -10.51 -13.26
CA PHE A 63 -13.77 -10.67 -14.71
C PHE A 63 -12.30 -10.62 -15.11
N SER A 64 -11.39 -10.38 -14.16
CA SER A 64 -9.94 -10.42 -14.37
C SER A 64 -9.41 -11.85 -14.47
N ASP A 65 -8.19 -12.04 -14.98
CA ASP A 65 -7.54 -13.34 -15.06
C ASP A 65 -7.46 -14.00 -13.66
N PRO A 66 -8.03 -15.22 -13.47
CA PRO A 66 -8.00 -15.91 -12.18
C PRO A 66 -6.59 -16.20 -11.66
N LYS A 67 -5.59 -16.38 -12.53
CA LYS A 67 -4.18 -16.58 -12.12
C LYS A 67 -3.61 -15.31 -11.50
N TRP A 68 -3.91 -14.15 -12.08
CA TRP A 68 -3.50 -12.86 -11.55
C TRP A 68 -4.14 -12.59 -10.17
N ILE A 69 -5.45 -12.83 -10.02
CA ILE A 69 -6.15 -12.65 -8.72
C ILE A 69 -5.59 -13.61 -7.65
N ALA A 70 -5.27 -14.86 -8.02
CA ALA A 70 -4.60 -15.79 -7.11
C ALA A 70 -3.22 -15.26 -6.67
N GLY A 71 -2.48 -14.61 -7.57
CA GLY A 71 -1.25 -13.89 -7.28
C GLY A 71 -1.44 -12.79 -6.23
N LEU A 72 -2.53 -12.00 -6.33
CA LEU A 72 -2.88 -10.99 -5.34
C LEU A 72 -3.11 -11.60 -3.95
N SER A 73 -3.88 -12.68 -3.86
CA SER A 73 -4.11 -13.39 -2.59
C SER A 73 -2.81 -13.90 -1.98
N GLY A 74 -1.91 -14.45 -2.80
CA GLY A 74 -0.56 -14.82 -2.36
C GLY A 74 0.24 -13.64 -1.84
N GLY A 75 0.10 -12.44 -2.45
CA GLY A 75 0.71 -11.21 -1.94
C GLY A 75 0.17 -10.78 -0.57
N VAL A 76 -1.15 -10.90 -0.35
CA VAL A 76 -1.78 -10.67 0.96
C VAL A 76 -1.24 -11.65 2.01
N GLN A 77 -1.05 -12.92 1.66
CA GLN A 77 -0.49 -13.93 2.55
C GLN A 77 0.96 -13.61 2.95
N CYS A 78 1.79 -13.14 2.02
CA CYS A 78 3.15 -12.68 2.33
C CYS A 78 3.13 -11.50 3.32
N TRP A 79 2.19 -10.56 3.18
CA TRP A 79 2.03 -9.45 4.14
C TRP A 79 1.57 -9.92 5.52
N LEU A 80 0.65 -10.89 5.60
CA LEU A 80 0.26 -11.49 6.88
C LEU A 80 1.44 -12.20 7.55
N ALA A 81 2.23 -12.94 6.78
CA ALA A 81 3.44 -13.59 7.28
C ALA A 81 4.45 -12.55 7.79
N ALA A 82 4.67 -11.46 7.05
CA ALA A 82 5.53 -10.36 7.48
C ALA A 82 5.04 -9.76 8.81
N LEU A 83 3.75 -9.52 8.96
CA LEU A 83 3.16 -9.00 10.19
C LEU A 83 3.35 -9.97 11.38
N LEU A 84 3.15 -11.28 11.16
CA LEU A 84 3.37 -12.28 12.20
C LEU A 84 4.82 -12.36 12.63
N VAL A 85 5.77 -12.38 11.68
CA VAL A 85 7.21 -12.37 11.98
C VAL A 85 7.61 -11.11 12.73
N PHE A 86 7.07 -9.95 12.34
CA PHE A 86 7.29 -8.68 13.03
C PHE A 86 6.85 -8.74 14.50
N LEU A 87 5.61 -9.19 14.76
CA LEU A 87 5.08 -9.30 16.11
C LEU A 87 5.89 -10.27 16.97
N LEU A 88 6.22 -11.45 16.43
CA LEU A 88 7.04 -12.44 17.13
C LEU A 88 8.44 -11.90 17.44
N GLY A 89 9.09 -11.24 16.48
CA GLY A 89 10.43 -10.72 16.68
C GLY A 89 10.50 -9.57 17.69
N ILE A 90 9.49 -8.69 17.73
CA ILE A 90 9.39 -7.66 18.78
C ILE A 90 9.16 -8.29 20.14
N SER A 91 8.25 -9.26 20.26
CA SER A 91 8.02 -9.97 21.53
C SER A 91 9.30 -10.66 22.04
N LEU A 92 10.03 -11.35 21.17
CA LEU A 92 11.30 -11.99 21.51
C LEU A 92 12.36 -10.96 21.93
N ALA A 93 12.49 -9.85 21.18
CA ALA A 93 13.41 -8.77 21.54
C ALA A 93 13.08 -8.20 22.93
N ALA A 94 11.81 -7.90 23.21
CA ALA A 94 11.37 -7.39 24.50
C ALA A 94 11.68 -8.36 25.66
N ILE A 95 11.43 -9.67 25.48
CA ILE A 95 11.74 -10.70 26.49
C ILE A 95 13.25 -10.74 26.74
N THR A 96 14.09 -10.76 25.70
CA THR A 96 15.55 -10.81 25.89
C THR A 96 16.10 -9.58 26.61
N ILE A 97 15.58 -8.38 26.30
CA ILE A 97 15.95 -7.15 27.00
C ILE A 97 15.48 -7.21 28.46
N GLY A 98 14.25 -7.66 28.71
CA GLY A 98 13.69 -7.78 30.06
C GLY A 98 14.43 -8.80 30.95
N LEU A 99 14.99 -9.86 30.36
CA LEU A 99 15.82 -10.86 31.05
C LEU A 99 17.27 -10.40 31.30
N GLY A 100 17.60 -9.13 31.01
CA GLY A 100 18.92 -8.57 31.28
C GLY A 100 19.99 -9.01 30.28
N ALA A 101 19.61 -9.55 29.12
CA ALA A 101 20.58 -9.83 28.07
C ALA A 101 21.24 -8.53 27.61
N ARG A 102 22.56 -8.57 27.38
CA ARG A 102 23.31 -7.39 26.89
C ARG A 102 22.68 -6.88 25.59
N ALA A 103 22.71 -5.55 25.38
CA ALA A 103 22.19 -4.91 24.17
C ALA A 103 22.66 -5.55 22.84
N LYS A 104 23.86 -6.16 22.83
CA LYS A 104 24.38 -6.91 21.67
C LYS A 104 23.50 -8.12 21.31
N ALA A 105 22.92 -8.83 22.28
CA ALA A 105 22.02 -9.97 22.05
C ALA A 105 20.72 -9.54 21.35
N GLY A 106 20.15 -8.39 21.73
CA GLY A 106 18.96 -7.84 21.07
C GLY A 106 19.20 -7.55 19.58
N ARG A 107 20.40 -7.06 19.21
CA ARG A 107 20.76 -6.80 17.81
C ARG A 107 20.73 -8.07 16.94
N PHE A 108 21.11 -9.23 17.48
CA PHE A 108 21.05 -10.51 16.77
C PHE A 108 19.63 -11.01 16.49
N ILE A 109 18.62 -10.51 17.20
CA ILE A 109 17.22 -10.84 16.98
C ILE A 109 16.56 -9.82 16.05
N VAL A 110 16.78 -8.53 16.34
CA VAL A 110 16.11 -7.43 15.63
C VAL A 110 16.54 -7.38 14.17
N VAL A 111 17.84 -7.46 13.86
CA VAL A 111 18.32 -7.30 12.47
C VAL A 111 17.79 -8.40 11.55
N PRO A 112 17.89 -9.72 11.87
CA PRO A 112 17.33 -10.76 11.02
C PRO A 112 15.80 -10.69 10.93
N THR A 113 15.12 -10.33 12.02
CA THR A 113 13.66 -10.14 12.01
C THR A 113 13.28 -9.06 11.02
N MET A 114 13.84 -7.86 11.14
CA MET A 114 13.50 -6.72 10.27
C MET A 114 13.87 -6.98 8.82
N THR A 115 14.97 -7.69 8.57
CA THR A 115 15.35 -8.13 7.23
C THR A 115 14.31 -9.10 6.65
N THR A 116 13.88 -10.08 7.43
CA THR A 116 12.86 -11.06 7.02
C THR A 116 11.52 -10.38 6.75
N VAL A 117 11.10 -9.47 7.62
CA VAL A 117 9.88 -8.67 7.46
C VAL A 117 9.97 -7.83 6.18
N GLY A 118 11.09 -7.15 5.95
CA GLY A 118 11.31 -6.34 4.75
C GLY A 118 11.23 -7.15 3.46
N VAL A 119 11.85 -8.33 3.42
CA VAL A 119 11.79 -9.24 2.25
C VAL A 119 10.35 -9.74 2.02
N LEU A 120 9.66 -10.21 3.05
CA LEU A 120 8.29 -10.70 2.93
C LEU A 120 7.33 -9.59 2.50
N ALA A 121 7.48 -8.38 3.05
CA ALA A 121 6.70 -7.21 2.68
C ALA A 121 6.96 -6.79 1.23
N LEU A 122 8.22 -6.80 0.78
CA LEU A 122 8.60 -6.48 -0.60
C LEU A 122 8.01 -7.48 -1.59
N VAL A 123 8.12 -8.79 -1.32
CA VAL A 123 7.53 -9.85 -2.15
C VAL A 123 6.00 -9.71 -2.18
N GLY A 124 5.38 -9.47 -1.03
CA GLY A 124 3.94 -9.28 -0.92
C GLY A 124 3.45 -8.07 -1.69
N LEU A 125 4.15 -6.94 -1.56
CA LEU A 125 3.87 -5.71 -2.29
C LEU A 125 4.04 -5.91 -3.80
N TRP A 126 5.11 -6.59 -4.24
CA TRP A 126 5.36 -6.84 -5.66
C TRP A 126 4.24 -7.67 -6.28
N LYS A 127 3.77 -8.71 -5.59
CA LYS A 127 2.61 -9.50 -6.01
C LYS A 127 1.33 -8.66 -6.07
N LEU A 128 1.05 -7.85 -5.04
CA LEU A 128 -0.15 -7.02 -4.97
C LEU A 128 -0.19 -5.88 -6.00
N THR A 129 0.97 -5.41 -6.42
CA THR A 129 1.13 -4.32 -7.40
C THR A 129 1.48 -4.81 -8.80
N SER A 130 1.49 -6.14 -9.00
CA SER A 130 1.75 -6.73 -10.31
C SER A 130 0.69 -6.27 -11.32
N PRO A 131 1.10 -5.82 -12.52
CA PRO A 131 0.17 -5.34 -13.52
C PRO A 131 -0.79 -6.45 -13.93
N GLU A 132 -2.05 -6.08 -14.11
CA GLU A 132 -3.08 -6.97 -14.64
C GLU A 132 -2.77 -7.26 -16.12
N PRO A 133 -2.68 -8.54 -16.54
CA PRO A 133 -2.17 -8.92 -17.86
C PRO A 133 -3.02 -8.37 -19.02
N ASP A 134 -4.35 -8.30 -18.82
CA ASP A 134 -5.31 -7.88 -19.84
C ASP A 134 -5.58 -6.36 -19.84
N ARG A 135 -5.02 -5.62 -18.87
CA ARG A 135 -5.31 -4.19 -18.74
C ARG A 135 -4.43 -3.38 -19.69
N LEU A 136 -5.06 -2.60 -20.55
CA LEU A 136 -4.40 -1.59 -21.37
C LEU A 136 -3.39 -0.78 -20.56
N LYS A 137 -2.15 -0.77 -21.04
CA LYS A 137 -1.17 0.23 -20.63
C LYS A 137 -1.61 1.55 -21.28
N HIS A 138 -2.37 2.37 -20.56
CA HIS A 138 -2.52 3.76 -20.97
C HIS A 138 -1.11 4.38 -21.02
N PRO A 139 -0.66 4.88 -22.18
CA PRO A 139 0.76 5.17 -22.42
C PRO A 139 1.34 6.36 -21.65
N SER A 140 0.58 7.03 -20.77
CA SER A 140 0.94 8.37 -20.30
C SER A 140 1.02 8.60 -18.79
N ARG A 141 0.76 7.61 -17.93
CA ARG A 141 0.89 7.81 -16.47
C ARG A 141 1.52 6.62 -15.76
N MET A 142 2.60 6.86 -15.03
CA MET A 142 3.17 5.90 -14.07
C MET A 142 2.05 5.40 -13.16
N SER A 143 1.80 4.09 -13.17
CA SER A 143 0.78 3.51 -12.29
C SER A 143 1.22 3.64 -10.83
N VAL A 144 0.26 3.85 -9.93
CA VAL A 144 0.51 3.91 -8.48
C VAL A 144 1.28 2.67 -8.00
N GLY A 145 0.95 1.49 -8.53
CA GLY A 145 1.68 0.25 -8.24
C GLY A 145 3.14 0.23 -8.71
N THR A 146 3.50 0.99 -9.74
CA THR A 146 4.90 1.14 -10.18
C THR A 146 5.67 2.06 -9.24
N VAL A 147 5.07 3.18 -8.82
CA VAL A 147 5.64 4.06 -7.80
C VAL A 147 5.87 3.30 -6.49
N ALA A 148 4.89 2.53 -6.03
CA ALA A 148 4.99 1.74 -4.81
C ALA A 148 6.15 0.72 -4.86
N ARG A 149 6.37 0.05 -6.00
CA ARG A 149 7.46 -0.92 -6.18
C ARG A 149 8.84 -0.26 -6.12
N TYR A 150 9.02 0.87 -6.79
CA TYR A 150 10.29 1.60 -6.76
C TYR A 150 10.55 2.19 -5.38
N ALA A 151 9.55 2.78 -4.73
CA ALA A 151 9.67 3.32 -3.38
C ALA A 151 10.04 2.23 -2.35
N ALA A 152 9.41 1.06 -2.43
CA ALA A 152 9.73 -0.06 -1.56
C ALA A 152 11.13 -0.63 -1.79
N SER A 153 11.53 -0.75 -3.06
CA SER A 153 12.87 -1.22 -3.40
C SER A 153 13.94 -0.24 -2.90
N ALA A 154 13.71 1.06 -3.08
CA ALA A 154 14.59 2.10 -2.54
C ALA A 154 14.64 2.06 -1.01
N SER A 155 13.50 1.86 -0.34
CA SER A 155 13.43 1.72 1.11
C SER A 155 14.27 0.53 1.59
N CYS A 156 14.11 -0.64 0.96
CA CYS A 156 14.88 -1.84 1.32
C CYS A 156 16.40 -1.64 1.14
N VAL A 157 16.82 -1.01 0.03
CA VAL A 157 18.24 -0.73 -0.24
C VAL A 157 18.78 0.25 0.80
N LEU A 158 18.05 1.33 1.09
CA LEU A 158 18.49 2.36 2.02
C LEU A 158 18.58 1.81 3.46
N THR A 159 17.61 1.00 3.89
CA THR A 159 17.67 0.30 5.18
C THR A 159 18.85 -0.66 5.26
N ALA A 160 19.14 -1.40 4.19
CA ALA A 160 20.29 -2.30 4.15
C ALA A 160 21.62 -1.52 4.22
N VAL A 161 21.74 -0.41 3.49
CA VAL A 161 22.91 0.48 3.56
C VAL A 161 23.08 1.03 4.97
N ASN A 162 22.05 1.57 5.60
CA ASN A 162 22.12 2.08 6.97
C ASN A 162 22.49 0.99 7.99
N THR A 163 22.05 -0.24 7.78
CA THR A 163 22.37 -1.35 8.69
C THR A 163 23.83 -1.81 8.57
N CYS A 164 24.40 -1.72 7.35
CA CYS A 164 25.75 -2.19 7.05
C CYS A 164 26.82 -1.10 7.17
N ALA A 165 26.48 0.15 6.86
CA ALA A 165 27.42 1.27 6.89
C ALA A 165 27.49 1.85 8.30
N THR A 166 28.68 1.87 8.89
CA THR A 166 28.96 2.71 10.06
C THR A 166 29.20 4.13 9.57
N ILE A 167 28.15 4.94 9.47
CA ILE A 167 28.26 6.34 9.11
C ILE A 167 28.84 7.10 10.31
N SER A 168 30.06 7.60 10.18
CA SER A 168 30.74 8.33 11.27
C SER A 168 30.26 9.77 11.43
N ASP A 169 29.64 10.34 10.39
CA ASP A 169 29.12 11.71 10.40
C ASP A 169 27.65 11.74 10.85
N ALA A 170 27.41 12.41 11.98
CA ALA A 170 26.09 12.56 12.58
C ALA A 170 25.06 13.22 11.64
N SER A 171 25.48 14.09 10.72
CA SER A 171 24.59 14.79 9.79
C SER A 171 24.12 13.87 8.68
N LEU A 172 25.03 13.03 8.16
CA LEU A 172 24.72 12.02 7.14
C LEU A 172 23.85 10.91 7.73
N ASP A 173 24.07 10.55 8.99
CA ASP A 173 23.24 9.60 9.73
C ASP A 173 21.80 10.11 9.90
N LEU A 174 21.62 11.36 10.34
CA LEU A 174 20.28 11.95 10.44
C LEU A 174 19.57 12.05 9.08
N LEU A 175 20.29 12.47 8.03
CA LEU A 175 19.74 12.59 6.69
C LEU A 175 19.29 11.22 6.15
N SER A 176 20.08 10.17 6.41
CA SER A 176 19.74 8.82 5.96
C SER A 176 18.50 8.29 6.67
N GLU A 177 18.37 8.51 7.99
CA GLU A 177 17.19 8.11 8.77
C GLU A 177 15.92 8.82 8.31
N VAL A 178 16.00 10.13 8.05
CA VAL A 178 14.87 10.90 7.49
C VAL A 178 14.50 10.37 6.11
N ALA A 179 15.49 10.07 5.27
CA ALA A 179 15.25 9.51 3.94
C ALA A 179 14.59 8.11 4.02
N VAL A 180 15.04 7.22 4.92
CA VAL A 180 14.39 5.92 5.16
C VAL A 180 12.93 6.14 5.55
N PHE A 181 12.68 7.00 6.54
CA PHE A 181 11.32 7.26 6.98
C PHE A 181 10.41 7.76 5.86
N LEU A 182 10.84 8.75 5.09
CA LEU A 182 10.05 9.32 3.99
C LEU A 182 9.77 8.27 2.90
N THR A 183 10.75 7.42 2.57
CA THR A 183 10.57 6.34 1.59
C THR A 183 9.59 5.27 2.09
N VAL A 184 9.67 4.88 3.36
CA VAL A 184 8.73 3.93 3.98
C VAL A 184 7.32 4.51 4.05
N ALA A 185 7.16 5.75 4.52
CA ALA A 185 5.88 6.44 4.58
C ALA A 185 5.26 6.58 3.18
N GLY A 186 6.05 7.01 2.18
CA GLY A 186 5.62 7.09 0.79
C GLY A 186 5.20 5.74 0.22
N THR A 187 5.93 4.67 0.54
CA THR A 187 5.58 3.30 0.15
C THR A 187 4.25 2.86 0.76
N ILE A 188 4.04 3.10 2.05
CA ILE A 188 2.80 2.75 2.76
C ILE A 188 1.61 3.52 2.15
N VAL A 189 1.74 4.83 1.94
CA VAL A 189 0.67 5.65 1.34
C VAL A 189 0.35 5.17 -0.07
N ALA A 190 1.35 4.98 -0.93
CA ALA A 190 1.15 4.49 -2.30
C ALA A 190 0.49 3.10 -2.30
N PHE A 191 0.90 2.21 -1.40
CA PHE A 191 0.32 0.89 -1.23
C PHE A 191 -1.15 0.95 -0.80
N LEU A 192 -1.48 1.77 0.20
CA LEU A 192 -2.85 1.91 0.69
C LEU A 192 -3.77 2.51 -0.38
N ILE A 193 -3.30 3.50 -1.15
CA ILE A 193 -4.04 4.04 -2.30
C ILE A 193 -4.28 2.94 -3.35
N HIS A 194 -3.26 2.13 -3.67
CA HIS A 194 -3.40 1.02 -4.60
C HIS A 194 -4.40 -0.03 -4.11
N LEU A 195 -4.36 -0.38 -2.82
CA LEU A 195 -5.34 -1.30 -2.25
C LEU A 195 -6.76 -0.72 -2.26
N GLN A 196 -6.95 0.58 -2.04
CA GLN A 196 -8.27 1.23 -2.21
C GLN A 196 -8.78 1.10 -3.65
N GLN A 197 -7.91 1.29 -4.65
CA GLN A 197 -8.26 1.11 -6.06
C GLN A 197 -8.65 -0.34 -6.38
N LEU A 198 -7.98 -1.33 -5.79
CA LEU A 198 -8.37 -2.74 -5.90
C LEU A 198 -9.69 -3.03 -5.18
N ALA A 199 -9.90 -2.42 -4.02
CA ALA A 199 -11.11 -2.60 -3.22
C ALA A 199 -12.36 -2.07 -3.91
N ALA A 200 -12.25 -0.95 -4.63
CA ALA A 200 -13.35 -0.35 -5.39
C ALA A 200 -13.92 -1.33 -6.43
N ARG A 201 -13.06 -2.18 -6.99
CA ARG A 201 -13.44 -3.20 -7.98
C ARG A 201 -14.05 -4.47 -7.38
N LEU A 202 -14.15 -4.56 -6.04
CA LEU A 202 -14.85 -5.65 -5.35
C LEU A 202 -16.31 -5.23 -5.08
N PRO A 203 -17.29 -6.16 -5.13
CA PRO A 203 -18.71 -5.86 -4.89
C PRO A 203 -19.05 -5.61 -3.40
N HIS A 204 -18.12 -5.07 -2.62
CA HIS A 204 -18.23 -4.89 -1.16
C HIS A 204 -17.94 -3.43 -0.75
N PRO A 205 -18.92 -2.51 -0.85
CA PRO A 205 -18.72 -1.08 -0.58
C PRO A 205 -18.26 -0.80 0.87
N ARG A 206 -18.61 -1.68 1.81
CA ARG A 206 -18.16 -1.58 3.21
C ARG A 206 -16.64 -1.74 3.35
N LEU A 207 -15.98 -2.53 2.48
CA LEU A 207 -14.54 -2.76 2.54
C LEU A 207 -13.78 -1.50 2.11
N VAL A 208 -14.24 -0.83 1.05
CA VAL A 208 -13.68 0.44 0.56
C VAL A 208 -13.75 1.52 1.65
N LYS A 209 -14.92 1.69 2.29
CA LYS A 209 -15.09 2.68 3.37
C LYS A 209 -14.13 2.44 4.53
N ARG A 210 -13.99 1.19 4.98
CA ARG A 210 -13.07 0.82 6.06
C ARG A 210 -11.61 1.00 5.67
N MET A 211 -11.26 0.73 4.42
CA MET A 211 -9.90 0.95 3.92
C MET A 211 -9.52 2.42 3.91
N ARG A 212 -10.46 3.30 3.52
CA ARG A 212 -10.26 4.74 3.61
C ARG A 212 -10.06 5.20 5.05
N GLN A 213 -10.87 4.70 5.98
CA GLN A 213 -10.69 4.97 7.42
C GLN A 213 -9.31 4.50 7.92
N PHE A 214 -8.88 3.30 7.52
CA PHE A 214 -7.55 2.79 7.84
C PHE A 214 -6.43 3.68 7.31
N THR A 215 -6.59 4.20 6.09
CA THR A 215 -5.55 5.00 5.46
C THR A 215 -5.32 6.32 6.23
N TRP A 216 -6.40 6.95 6.68
CA TRP A 216 -6.30 8.12 7.56
C TRP A 216 -5.68 7.80 8.91
N LEU A 217 -6.08 6.68 9.52
CA LEU A 217 -5.50 6.23 10.79
C LEU A 217 -3.99 5.97 10.64
N ALA A 218 -3.57 5.24 9.62
CA ALA A 218 -2.17 4.95 9.34
C ALA A 218 -1.36 6.22 9.05
N ALA A 219 -1.92 7.18 8.30
CA ALA A 219 -1.25 8.45 8.04
C ALA A 219 -1.08 9.28 9.32
N ALA A 220 -2.11 9.32 10.18
CA ALA A 220 -2.04 9.99 11.48
C ALA A 220 -0.98 9.35 12.39
N THR A 221 -0.98 8.01 12.50
CA THR A 221 0.03 7.27 13.27
C THR A 221 1.44 7.53 12.72
N MET A 222 1.65 7.48 11.40
CA MET A 222 2.96 7.79 10.81
C MET A 222 3.42 9.22 11.10
N THR A 223 2.49 10.19 11.08
CA THR A 223 2.81 11.59 11.40
C THR A 223 3.22 11.73 12.87
N CYS A 224 2.53 11.04 13.78
CA CYS A 224 2.92 10.98 15.19
C CYS A 224 4.27 10.29 15.39
N CYS A 225 4.54 9.17 14.68
CA CYS A 225 5.84 8.48 14.72
C CYS A 225 6.98 9.40 14.28
N PHE A 226 6.76 10.17 13.21
CA PHE A 226 7.75 11.14 12.75
C PHE A 226 8.04 12.17 13.84
N GLY A 227 6.99 12.77 14.42
CA GLY A 227 7.13 13.76 15.47
C GLY A 227 7.81 13.23 16.74
N SER A 228 7.48 12.01 17.17
CA SER A 228 8.04 11.44 18.41
C SER A 228 9.50 11.01 18.27
N VAL A 229 9.91 10.54 17.09
CA VAL A 229 11.26 9.99 16.87
C VAL A 229 12.20 11.07 16.33
N PHE A 230 11.81 11.78 15.27
CA PHE A 230 12.71 12.68 14.58
C PHE A 230 12.80 14.06 15.21
N ALA A 231 11.74 14.59 15.81
CA ALA A 231 11.81 15.92 16.42
C ALA A 231 12.85 15.98 17.55
N PRO A 232 12.90 15.02 18.50
CA PRO A 232 13.95 15.01 19.54
C PRO A 232 15.34 14.84 18.96
N LEU A 233 15.52 13.96 17.98
CA LEU A 233 16.81 13.74 17.32
C LEU A 233 17.31 15.00 16.61
N ILE A 234 16.43 15.67 15.86
CA ILE A 234 16.77 16.93 15.18
C ILE A 234 17.15 17.98 16.22
N ILE A 235 16.38 18.13 17.30
CA ILE A 235 16.68 19.11 18.37
C ILE A 235 18.03 18.81 19.03
N GLU A 236 18.31 17.55 19.37
CA GLU A 236 19.58 17.13 19.98
C GLU A 236 20.77 17.44 19.06
N ARG A 237 20.64 17.14 17.76
CA ARG A 237 21.69 17.41 16.77
C ARG A 237 21.88 18.91 16.53
N LEU A 238 20.81 19.70 16.47
CA LEU A 238 20.88 21.16 16.35
C LEU A 238 21.54 21.80 17.59
N ALA A 239 21.23 21.28 18.79
CA ALA A 239 21.87 21.70 20.03
C ALA A 239 23.37 21.37 20.04
N ALA A 240 23.75 20.16 19.60
CA ALA A 240 25.15 19.76 19.45
C ALA A 240 25.92 20.64 18.45
N ALA A 241 25.25 21.09 17.38
CA ALA A 241 25.80 22.04 16.40
C ALA A 241 25.89 23.49 16.91
N ARG A 242 25.47 23.77 18.16
CA ARG A 242 25.43 25.11 18.78
C ARG A 242 24.66 26.14 17.97
N LEU A 243 23.63 25.72 17.23
CA LEU A 243 22.78 26.64 16.50
C LEU A 243 21.83 27.37 17.48
N PRO A 244 21.59 28.68 17.31
CA PRO A 244 20.79 29.49 18.23
C PRO A 244 19.29 29.14 18.26
N LEU A 245 18.85 28.12 17.53
CA LEU A 245 17.46 27.69 17.43
C LEU A 245 17.03 26.71 18.53
N ALA A 246 17.97 26.13 19.28
CA ALA A 246 17.62 25.24 20.39
C ALA A 246 17.15 26.08 21.59
N PRO A 247 15.96 25.81 22.16
CA PRO A 247 15.47 26.54 23.34
C PRO A 247 16.43 26.30 24.51
N GLN A 248 17.25 27.30 24.84
CA GLN A 248 18.19 27.23 25.95
C GLN A 248 17.44 27.52 27.26
N GLY A 249 17.38 26.53 28.16
CA GLY A 249 16.84 26.69 29.51
C GLY A 249 15.95 25.53 29.98
N TYR A 250 15.70 25.49 31.28
CA TYR A 250 14.91 24.44 31.95
C TYR A 250 13.51 24.28 31.34
N LEU A 251 12.83 25.39 31.03
CA LEU A 251 11.49 25.37 30.45
C LEU A 251 11.45 24.72 29.06
N GLY A 252 12.46 24.99 28.23
CA GLY A 252 12.57 24.41 26.89
C GLY A 252 12.72 22.90 26.93
N ASN A 253 13.63 22.41 27.78
CA ASN A 253 13.85 20.97 27.98
C ASN A 253 12.59 20.28 28.52
N LEU A 254 11.89 20.91 29.47
CA LEU A 254 10.65 20.38 30.03
C LEU A 254 9.57 20.24 28.93
N ILE A 255 9.38 21.25 28.09
CA ILE A 255 8.40 21.21 26.99
C ILE A 255 8.73 20.09 26.01
N ILE A 256 10.00 19.96 25.59
CA ILE A 256 10.44 18.91 24.67
C ILE A 256 10.16 17.53 25.27
N GLU A 257 10.48 17.33 26.55
CA GLU A 257 10.24 16.07 27.24
C GLU A 257 8.75 15.70 27.28
N TRP A 258 7.89 16.66 27.65
CA TRP A 258 6.43 16.44 27.67
C TRP A 258 5.87 16.12 26.29
N VAL A 259 6.25 16.90 25.26
CA VAL A 259 5.79 16.68 23.88
C VAL A 259 6.23 15.30 23.39
N THR A 260 7.49 14.91 23.66
CA THR A 260 8.03 13.60 23.27
C THR A 260 7.27 12.46 23.95
N ARG A 261 6.97 12.58 25.25
CA ARG A 261 6.20 11.57 25.99
C ARG A 261 4.76 11.46 25.49
N ILE A 262 4.08 12.58 25.23
CA ILE A 262 2.71 12.59 24.71
C ILE A 262 2.66 11.97 23.31
N LEU A 263 3.58 12.38 22.42
CA LEU A 263 3.67 11.81 21.07
C LEU A 263 4.04 10.32 21.12
N GLY A 264 4.97 9.92 21.98
CA GLY A 264 5.34 8.53 22.19
C GLY A 264 4.15 7.68 22.64
N PHE A 265 3.35 8.16 23.59
CA PHE A 265 2.12 7.50 24.00
C PHE A 265 1.11 7.38 22.84
N ALA A 266 0.93 8.46 22.07
CA ALA A 266 0.04 8.46 20.90
C ALA A 266 0.50 7.46 19.82
N VAL A 267 1.81 7.31 19.61
CA VAL A 267 2.38 6.31 18.71
C VAL A 267 2.07 4.90 19.18
N VAL A 268 2.35 4.59 20.44
CA VAL A 268 2.06 3.26 21.01
C VAL A 268 0.58 2.94 20.89
N ALA A 269 -0.30 3.84 21.33
CA ALA A 269 -1.75 3.67 21.19
C ALA A 269 -2.18 3.50 19.72
N GLY A 270 -1.59 4.28 18.82
CA GLY A 270 -1.79 4.20 17.38
C GLY A 270 -1.38 2.85 16.80
N GLU A 271 -0.23 2.29 17.19
CA GLU A 271 0.23 0.97 16.79
C GLU A 271 -0.70 -0.15 17.30
N PHE A 272 -1.06 -0.09 18.59
CA PHE A 272 -2.01 -1.04 19.18
C PHE A 272 -3.40 -0.99 18.52
N ALA A 273 -3.80 0.14 17.95
CA ALA A 273 -5.02 0.24 17.16
C ALA A 273 -4.82 -0.21 15.69
N CYS A 274 -3.75 0.24 15.05
CA CYS A 274 -3.47 0.01 13.63
C CYS A 274 -3.19 -1.46 13.32
N VAL A 275 -2.40 -2.14 14.15
CA VAL A 275 -2.00 -3.53 13.93
C VAL A 275 -3.18 -4.49 13.87
N PRO A 276 -4.05 -4.59 14.91
CA PRO A 276 -5.18 -5.52 14.86
C PRO A 276 -6.21 -5.11 13.81
N PHE A 277 -6.47 -3.80 13.65
CA PHE A 277 -7.41 -3.33 12.64
C PHE A 277 -6.91 -3.63 11.21
N GLY A 278 -5.63 -3.39 10.96
CA GLY A 278 -4.93 -3.75 9.72
C GLY A 278 -4.95 -5.25 9.46
N ALA A 279 -4.65 -6.08 10.47
CA ALA A 279 -4.70 -7.54 10.35
C ALA A 279 -6.11 -8.03 9.95
N VAL A 280 -7.16 -7.52 10.61
CA VAL A 280 -8.55 -7.86 10.27
C VAL A 280 -8.90 -7.42 8.85
N LEU A 281 -8.44 -6.25 8.41
CA LEU A 281 -8.65 -5.80 7.02
C LEU A 281 -7.94 -6.71 6.03
N ILE A 282 -6.68 -7.02 6.25
CA ILE A 282 -5.87 -7.89 5.38
C ILE A 282 -6.51 -9.27 5.26
N LEU A 283 -7.01 -9.85 6.36
CA LEU A 283 -7.76 -11.11 6.34
C LEU A 283 -9.06 -11.02 5.51
N ARG A 284 -9.79 -9.91 5.60
CA ARG A 284 -11.00 -9.68 4.78
C ARG A 284 -10.66 -9.53 3.30
N TYR A 285 -9.56 -8.85 2.96
CA TYR A 285 -9.07 -8.77 1.57
C TYR A 285 -8.72 -10.14 1.03
N ARG A 286 -8.03 -10.97 1.81
CA ARG A 286 -7.71 -12.35 1.42
C ARG A 286 -8.99 -13.11 1.05
N GLN A 287 -9.99 -13.12 1.94
CA GLN A 287 -11.26 -13.81 1.68
C GLN A 287 -11.97 -13.26 0.44
N ALA A 288 -11.97 -11.94 0.26
CA ALA A 288 -12.57 -11.30 -0.91
C ALA A 288 -11.85 -11.65 -2.22
N PHE A 289 -10.51 -11.70 -2.23
CA PHE A 289 -9.74 -12.11 -3.41
C PHE A 289 -9.90 -13.59 -3.72
N GLU A 290 -9.94 -14.47 -2.71
CA GLU A 290 -10.21 -15.90 -2.91
C GLU A 290 -11.60 -16.13 -3.52
N GLY A 291 -12.62 -15.41 -3.02
CA GLY A 291 -13.97 -15.42 -3.59
C GLY A 291 -14.00 -14.89 -5.03
N ALA A 292 -13.34 -13.76 -5.28
CA ALA A 292 -13.23 -13.19 -6.62
C ALA A 292 -12.52 -14.12 -7.60
N ALA A 293 -11.46 -14.81 -7.17
CA ALA A 293 -10.73 -15.79 -7.99
C ALA A 293 -11.59 -17.01 -8.35
N LYS A 294 -12.42 -17.50 -7.42
CA LYS A 294 -13.38 -18.58 -7.69
C LYS A 294 -14.41 -18.15 -8.73
N ASN A 295 -14.98 -16.95 -8.56
CA ASN A 295 -15.94 -16.40 -9.52
C ASN A 295 -15.32 -16.10 -10.89
N ALA A 296 -14.07 -15.64 -10.92
CA ALA A 296 -13.34 -15.41 -12.17
C ALA A 296 -13.13 -16.71 -12.93
N ARG A 297 -12.79 -17.81 -12.25
CA ARG A 297 -12.65 -19.12 -12.91
C ARG A 297 -13.95 -19.59 -13.57
N SER A 298 -15.10 -19.43 -12.92
CA SER A 298 -16.38 -19.85 -13.51
C SER A 298 -16.80 -18.98 -14.68
N THR A 299 -16.62 -17.66 -14.59
CA THR A 299 -16.95 -16.73 -15.68
C THR A 299 -16.00 -16.87 -16.87
N TRP A 300 -14.70 -17.07 -16.62
CA TRP A 300 -13.71 -17.29 -17.67
C TRP A 300 -13.93 -18.62 -18.39
N ALA A 301 -14.20 -19.70 -17.65
CA ALA A 301 -14.50 -21.01 -18.25
C ALA A 301 -15.72 -20.94 -19.17
N ALA A 302 -16.78 -20.23 -18.76
CA ALA A 302 -17.96 -20.03 -19.59
C ALA A 302 -17.64 -19.24 -20.88
N SER A 303 -16.73 -18.26 -20.82
CA SER A 303 -16.36 -17.46 -22.00
C SER A 303 -15.45 -18.19 -23.00
N ALA A 304 -14.77 -19.27 -22.59
CA ALA A 304 -13.88 -20.02 -23.46
C ALA A 304 -14.61 -21.02 -24.38
N VAL A 305 -15.90 -21.26 -24.13
CA VAL A 305 -16.73 -22.26 -24.84
C VAL A 305 -17.52 -21.64 -26.01
N CYS A 306 -17.55 -20.30 -26.12
CA CYS A 306 -18.26 -19.54 -27.16
C CYS A 306 -17.30 -18.90 -28.17
#